data_AF-A0A7W0VN76-F1
#
_entry.id   AF-A0A7W0VN76-F1
#
_cell.length_a   1.000
_cell.length_b   1.000
_cell.length_c   1.000
_cell.angle_alpha   90.00
_cell.angle_beta   90.00
_cell.angle_gamma   90.00
#
_symmetry.space_group_name_H-M   'P 1'
#
loop_
_entity.id
_entity.type
_entity.pdbx_description
1 polymer ?
#
loop_
_entity_poly.entity_id
_entity_poly.type
_entity_poly.pdbx_seq_one_letter_code
_entity_poly.pdbx_strand_id
1 'polypeptide(L)'
;MPRLFAFHETDRATGGNTKDREHTIRCPKCGWRPGKHDKWACACSHTWNTFDTRGICPECDAAWKNTQCLRCHQWSLHDAWYDNDAPG
;
A
#
# COMPACT_ATOMS: atom_id res chain seq x y z
N MET A 1 -48.58 -41.31 -14.19
CA MET A 1 -47.48 -41.97 -13.45
C MET A 1 -46.41 -40.93 -13.16
N PRO A 2 -46.36 -40.33 -11.96
CA PRO A 2 -45.26 -39.46 -11.56
C PRO A 2 -44.18 -40.30 -10.86
N ARG A 3 -42.90 -40.01 -11.11
CA ARG A 3 -41.83 -40.25 -10.13
C ARG A 3 -40.51 -39.59 -10.55
N LEU A 4 -40.34 -38.39 -10.02
CA LEU A 4 -39.05 -37.74 -9.75
C LEU A 4 -38.21 -38.60 -8.79
N PHE A 5 -36.93 -38.79 -9.10
CA PHE A 5 -35.79 -39.05 -8.19
C PHE A 5 -34.53 -38.59 -8.95
N ALA A 6 -33.94 -37.41 -8.73
CA ALA A 6 -33.03 -37.00 -7.66
C ALA A 6 -31.78 -37.90 -7.51
N PHE A 7 -30.58 -37.41 -7.86
CA PHE A 7 -29.39 -37.45 -6.98
C PHE A 7 -28.13 -36.73 -7.55
N HIS A 8 -27.59 -35.82 -6.71
CA HIS A 8 -26.18 -35.39 -6.52
C HIS A 8 -25.37 -34.80 -7.68
N GLU A 9 -24.33 -33.99 -7.47
CA GLU A 9 -23.81 -33.10 -6.41
C GLU A 9 -22.48 -32.67 -7.00
N THR A 10 -22.27 -31.38 -7.20
CA THR A 10 -20.91 -30.83 -7.22
C THR A 10 -20.99 -29.39 -6.79
N ASP A 11 -20.80 -29.19 -5.50
CA ASP A 11 -20.40 -27.96 -4.86
C ASP A 11 -19.33 -27.24 -5.71
N ARG A 12 -19.71 -26.10 -6.28
CA ARG A 12 -18.72 -25.20 -6.86
C ARG A 12 -18.11 -24.39 -5.72
N ALA A 13 -16.94 -24.87 -5.34
CA ALA A 13 -15.99 -24.32 -4.40
C ALA A 13 -15.90 -22.78 -4.43
N THR A 14 -15.96 -22.24 -3.22
CA THR A 14 -15.46 -20.94 -2.76
C THR A 14 -14.15 -20.56 -3.45
N GLY A 15 -14.23 -19.68 -4.47
CA GLY A 15 -13.08 -18.98 -5.02
C GLY A 15 -12.71 -17.82 -4.10
N GLY A 16 -11.75 -18.06 -3.21
CA GLY A 16 -11.25 -17.11 -2.22
C GLY A 16 -10.91 -15.76 -2.82
N ASN A 17 -11.41 -14.72 -2.16
CA ASN A 17 -11.06 -13.32 -2.34
C ASN A 17 -9.54 -13.20 -2.18
N THR A 18 -8.79 -13.11 -3.28
CA THR A 18 -7.39 -12.67 -3.25
C THR A 18 -7.39 -11.25 -2.75
N LYS A 19 -7.34 -11.09 -1.42
CA LYS A 19 -6.94 -9.85 -0.80
C LYS A 19 -5.59 -9.52 -1.39
N ASP A 20 -5.62 -8.60 -2.33
CA ASP A 20 -4.54 -7.67 -2.58
C ASP A 20 -3.85 -7.41 -1.24
N ARG A 21 -2.68 -8.04 -1.04
CA ARG A 21 -1.73 -7.55 -0.05
C ARG A 21 -1.14 -6.26 -0.61
N GLU A 22 -2.03 -5.30 -0.86
CA GLU A 22 -1.68 -3.93 -1.13
C GLU A 22 -0.90 -3.51 0.10
N HIS A 23 0.42 -3.45 -0.05
CA HIS A 23 1.32 -2.98 0.99
C HIS A 23 0.85 -1.57 1.33
N THR A 24 0.07 -1.47 2.41
CA THR A 24 -0.63 -0.24 2.74
C THR A 24 0.37 0.73 3.31
N ILE A 25 0.88 1.61 2.45
CA ILE A 25 1.66 2.75 2.89
C ILE A 25 0.75 3.61 3.76
N ARG A 26 1.12 3.81 5.03
CA ARG A 26 0.36 4.64 5.96
C ARG A 26 1.28 5.31 6.96
N CYS A 27 0.92 6.52 7.37
CA CYS A 27 1.65 7.24 8.40
C CYS A 27 1.56 6.47 9.73
N PRO A 28 2.69 6.08 10.35
CA PRO A 28 2.67 5.32 11.61
C PRO A 28 2.15 6.14 12.81
N LYS A 29 2.06 7.48 12.67
CA LYS A 29 1.59 8.37 13.74
C LYS A 29 0.08 8.58 13.72
N CYS A 30 -0.53 8.64 12.54
CA CYS A 30 -1.95 8.99 12.43
C CYS A 30 -2.77 8.12 11.47
N GLY A 31 -2.15 7.14 10.83
CA GLY A 31 -2.81 6.23 9.89
C GLY A 31 -3.14 6.86 8.53
N TRP A 32 -2.77 8.11 8.28
CA TRP A 32 -3.01 8.76 6.99
C TRP A 32 -2.31 8.03 5.84
N ARG A 33 -3.04 7.76 4.76
CA ARG A 33 -2.54 7.04 3.58
C ARG A 33 -2.23 8.04 2.47
N PRO A 34 -0.97 8.13 2.01
CA PRO A 34 -0.64 8.93 0.86
C PRO A 34 -1.22 8.31 -0.42
N GLY A 35 -1.85 9.12 -1.25
CA GLY A 35 -2.26 8.80 -2.60
C GLY A 35 -1.22 9.19 -3.65
N LYS A 36 -1.50 8.91 -4.92
CA LYS A 36 -0.62 9.24 -6.06
C LYS A 36 -0.42 10.74 -6.25
N HIS A 37 -1.35 11.55 -5.78
CA HIS A 37 -1.31 13.01 -5.90
C HIS A 37 -0.49 13.68 -4.80
N ASP A 38 -0.16 12.96 -3.73
CA ASP A 38 0.68 13.48 -2.65
C ASP A 38 2.14 13.52 -3.10
N LYS A 39 2.75 14.70 -2.99
CA LYS A 39 4.12 14.93 -3.41
C LYS A 39 4.92 15.61 -2.30
N TRP A 40 6.19 15.27 -2.24
CA TRP A 40 7.18 15.86 -1.35
C TRP A 40 8.22 16.60 -2.18
N ALA A 41 8.73 17.70 -1.61
CA ALA A 41 9.77 18.50 -2.21
C ALA A 41 11.15 17.97 -1.80
N CYS A 42 12.05 17.85 -2.77
CA CYS A 42 13.45 17.52 -2.57
C CYS A 42 14.23 18.78 -2.22
N ALA A 43 15.43 18.58 -1.66
CA ALA A 43 16.44 19.62 -1.58
C ALA A 43 16.89 20.13 -2.97
N CYS A 44 16.80 19.30 -4.02
CA CYS A 44 17.05 19.72 -5.40
C CYS A 44 15.87 20.45 -6.07
N SER A 45 14.84 20.82 -5.31
CA SER A 45 13.60 21.47 -5.80
C SER A 45 12.69 20.60 -6.67
N HIS A 46 13.02 19.32 -6.90
CA HIS A 46 12.11 18.38 -7.54
C HIS A 46 10.97 17.97 -6.60
N THR A 47 9.75 17.86 -7.11
CA THR A 47 8.57 17.48 -6.33
C THR A 47 7.98 16.17 -6.85
N TRP A 48 8.06 15.10 -6.05
CA TRP A 48 7.64 13.76 -6.45
C TRP A 48 7.01 13.00 -5.29
N ASN A 49 6.36 11.88 -5.61
CA ASN A 49 5.86 10.99 -4.59
C ASN A 49 7.03 10.13 -4.10
N THR A 50 7.46 10.34 -2.86
CA THR A 50 8.58 9.58 -2.28
C THR A 50 8.30 8.08 -2.26
N PHE A 51 7.05 7.64 -2.19
CA PHE A 51 6.73 6.21 -2.17
C PHE A 51 6.82 5.53 -3.53
N ASP A 52 6.81 6.28 -4.64
CA ASP A 52 6.97 5.73 -5.99
C ASP A 52 8.37 5.13 -6.18
N THR A 53 9.37 5.80 -5.62
CA THR A 53 10.79 5.45 -5.73
C THR A 53 11.40 5.00 -4.40
N ARG A 54 10.58 4.65 -3.40
CA ARG A 54 11.00 4.25 -2.04
C ARG A 54 11.94 5.25 -1.36
N GLY A 55 11.68 6.53 -1.56
CA GLY A 55 12.41 7.65 -0.96
C GLY A 55 13.59 8.12 -1.81
N ILE A 56 13.82 7.58 -3.01
CA ILE A 56 14.95 7.99 -3.86
C ILE A 56 14.51 9.09 -4.84
N CYS A 57 15.18 10.24 -4.85
CA CYS A 57 14.84 11.28 -5.81
C CYS A 57 15.29 10.88 -7.24
N PRO A 58 14.41 10.88 -8.25
CA PRO A 58 14.79 10.51 -9.62
C PRO A 58 15.70 11.54 -10.32
N GLU A 59 15.76 12.78 -9.81
CA GLU A 59 16.59 13.84 -10.42
C GLU A 59 18.01 13.90 -9.85
N CYS A 60 18.18 13.59 -8.57
CA CYS A 60 19.45 13.77 -7.87
C CYS A 60 19.93 12.52 -7.11
N ASP A 61 19.20 11.41 -7.22
CA ASP A 61 19.48 10.14 -6.54
C ASP A 61 19.58 10.23 -5.01
N ALA A 62 19.08 11.31 -4.41
CA ALA A 62 19.07 11.48 -2.97
C ALA A 62 18.11 10.47 -2.32
N ALA A 63 18.63 9.65 -1.40
CA ALA A 63 17.83 8.69 -0.63
C ALA A 63 17.31 9.31 0.67
N TRP A 64 16.00 9.54 0.73
CA TRP A 64 15.30 10.11 1.88
C TRP A 64 14.88 9.00 2.85
N LYS A 65 15.55 8.95 4.01
CA LYS A 65 15.25 7.99 5.08
C LYS A 65 14.05 8.38 5.93
N ASN A 66 13.63 9.65 5.88
CA ASN A 66 12.54 10.19 6.67
C ASN A 66 11.55 10.90 5.74
N THR A 67 10.27 10.63 5.95
CA THR A 67 9.18 11.25 5.19
C THR A 67 8.26 11.99 6.14
N GLN A 68 7.93 13.24 5.81
CA GLN A 68 6.99 14.04 6.56
C GLN A 68 5.54 13.66 6.20
N CYS A 69 4.66 13.53 7.19
CA CYS A 69 3.25 13.34 6.91
C CYS A 69 2.57 14.66 6.49
N LEU A 70 1.87 14.68 5.37
CA LEU A 70 1.13 15.87 4.91
C LEU A 70 -0.14 16.15 5.74
N ARG A 71 -0.59 15.20 6.57
CA ARG A 71 -1.75 15.35 7.45
C ARG A 71 -1.35 15.87 8.83
N CYS A 72 -0.49 15.15 9.55
CA CYS A 72 -0.09 15.51 10.90
C CYS A 72 1.22 16.30 10.99
N HIS A 73 1.89 16.54 9.85
CA HIS A 73 3.19 17.24 9.74
C HIS A 73 4.33 16.63 10.56
N GLN A 74 4.13 15.42 11.10
CA GLN A 74 5.15 14.69 11.82
C GLN A 74 6.08 13.97 10.85
N TRP A 75 7.37 13.99 11.18
CA TRP A 75 8.38 13.22 10.50
C TRP A 75 8.36 11.77 11.00
N SER A 76 8.49 10.82 10.10
CA SER A 76 8.61 9.40 10.43
C SER A 76 9.60 8.75 9.48
N LEU A 77 10.30 7.72 9.94
CA LEU A 77 11.20 6.93 9.09
C LEU A 77 10.41 6.38 7.92
N HIS A 78 10.92 6.52 6.69
CA HIS A 78 10.27 6.07 5.47
C HIS A 78 9.89 4.58 5.55
N ASP A 79 10.78 3.76 6.11
CA ASP A 79 10.55 2.33 6.36
C ASP A 79 9.32 2.06 7.25
N ALA A 80 9.11 2.87 8.29
CA ALA A 80 7.98 2.73 9.21
C ALA A 80 6.62 3.08 8.58
N TRP A 81 6.59 3.60 7.35
CA TRP A 81 5.34 3.79 6.61
C TRP A 81 4.87 2.53 5.91
N TYR A 82 5.78 1.59 5.67
CA TYR A 82 5.44 0.29 5.10
C TYR A 82 4.98 -0.62 6.23
N ASP A 83 3.72 -1.03 6.17
CA ASP A 83 3.22 -2.07 7.06
C ASP A 83 3.86 -3.40 6.66
N ASN A 84 4.76 -3.90 7.50
CA ASN A 84 5.45 -5.17 7.28
C ASN A 84 4.53 -6.37 7.57
N ASP A 85 3.34 -6.44 6.95
CA ASP A 85 2.62 -7.72 6.83
C ASP A 85 3.21 -8.51 5.64
N ALA A 86 4.48 -8.88 5.78
CA ALA A 86 5.14 -9.83 4.90
C ALA A 86 5.59 -11.03 5.75
N PRO A 87 4.78 -12.09 5.87
CA PRO A 87 5.32 -13.43 6.03
C PRO A 87 5.88 -13.88 4.67
N GLY A 88 7.18 -14.15 4.60
CA GLY A 88 7.84 -14.72 3.42
C GLY A 88 9.34 -14.53 3.43
#